data_AF-A0A239U4D1-F1
#
_entry.id   AF-A0A239U4D1-F1
#
_cell.length_a   1.000
_cell.length_b   1.000
_cell.length_c   1.000
_cell.angle_alpha   90.00
_cell.angle_beta   90.00
_cell.angle_gamma   90.00
#
_symmetry.space_group_name_H-M   'P 1'
#
loop_
_entity.id
_entity.type
_entity.pdbx_description
1 polymer ?
#
loop_
_entity_poly.entity_id
_entity_poly.type
_entity_poly.pdbx_seq_one_letter_code
_entity_poly.pdbx_strand_id
1 'polypeptide(L)'
;MKKVLTTVLGASILLSGCGSQNLGPLEHKTTKLREENHQLKLDNQELNQQISDLKDKEKSLKADKDNTKTAAENDLKTKSANASSKYYQQVTETLNNYHDLETDLDKNKRDEKVVSKLDKVVTDLQSANDKYKLDREQRKMSEEDKAEDKNIEKLNKDLVSAFKTIRDGYSKKDIKKIKQGQNQLSQVNVKNPQS
;
A
#
# COMPACT_ATOMS: atom_id res chain seq x y z
N MET A 1 43.45 -13.94 46.15
CA MET A 1 43.96 -15.04 45.32
C MET A 1 42.79 -15.84 44.75
N LYS A 2 43.04 -16.41 43.57
CA LYS A 2 42.21 -17.13 42.59
C LYS A 2 41.10 -18.08 43.09
N LYS A 3 39.97 -18.03 42.35
CA LYS A 3 39.17 -19.13 41.72
C LYS A 3 38.56 -20.15 42.71
N VAL A 4 37.36 -20.69 42.54
CA VAL A 4 36.92 -21.59 41.46
C VAL A 4 35.39 -21.76 41.55
N LEU A 5 34.81 -21.95 40.38
CA LEU A 5 33.42 -22.15 39.99
C LEU A 5 32.81 -23.49 40.47
N THR A 6 31.47 -23.52 40.55
CA THR A 6 30.53 -24.64 40.32
C THR A 6 30.51 -25.84 41.27
N THR A 7 29.31 -26.23 41.77
CA THR A 7 28.43 -27.26 41.17
C THR A 7 27.18 -27.55 42.03
N VAL A 8 26.01 -27.33 41.43
CA VAL A 8 24.71 -28.04 41.49
C VAL A 8 24.27 -28.77 42.77
N LEU A 9 23.05 -28.47 43.24
CA LEU A 9 22.10 -29.46 43.77
C LEU A 9 20.66 -28.99 43.46
N GLY A 10 19.91 -29.84 42.77
CA GLY A 10 18.55 -29.57 42.34
C GLY A 10 17.49 -29.74 43.44
N ALA A 11 16.33 -29.16 43.19
CA ALA A 11 15.08 -29.59 43.80
C ALA A 11 13.95 -29.47 42.77
N SER A 12 13.21 -30.55 42.65
CA SER A 12 12.10 -30.81 41.76
C SER A 12 10.92 -29.86 41.97
N ILE A 13 10.29 -29.49 40.85
CA ILE A 13 8.83 -29.44 40.57
C ILE A 13 7.91 -29.12 41.77
N LEU A 14 7.11 -28.05 41.66
CA LEU A 14 5.63 -28.15 41.54
C LEU A 14 4.96 -26.77 41.39
N LEU A 15 4.06 -26.73 40.40
CA LEU A 15 2.75 -26.05 40.37
C LEU A 15 2.68 -24.52 40.40
N SER A 16 2.45 -23.99 39.20
CA SER A 16 1.35 -23.08 38.84
C SER A 16 0.78 -22.18 39.95
N GLY A 17 1.21 -20.92 39.95
CA GLY A 17 0.46 -19.79 40.50
C GLY A 17 0.17 -18.80 39.40
N CYS A 18 -1.10 -18.65 39.05
CA CYS A 18 -1.64 -17.75 38.03
C CYS A 18 -1.09 -16.32 38.18
N GLY A 19 -0.49 -15.82 37.09
CA GLY A 19 -0.32 -14.40 36.83
C GLY A 19 -0.85 -14.08 35.43
N SER A 20 -2.11 -14.42 35.17
CA SER A 20 -2.80 -13.99 33.96
C SER A 20 -2.86 -12.47 33.97
N GLN A 21 -2.23 -11.82 32.99
CA GLN A 21 -2.74 -10.58 32.40
C GLN A 21 -1.96 -10.26 31.11
N ASN A 22 -2.71 -10.30 30.00
CA ASN A 22 -2.42 -9.60 28.74
C ASN A 22 -1.47 -10.18 27.68
N LEU A 23 -1.46 -11.49 27.43
CA LEU A 23 -0.90 -12.03 26.18
C LEU A 23 -1.92 -12.14 25.03
N GLY A 24 -3.20 -12.41 25.31
CA GLY A 24 -4.25 -12.50 24.29
C GLY A 24 -4.42 -11.24 23.40
N PRO A 25 -4.36 -10.01 23.95
CA PRO A 25 -4.42 -8.80 23.14
C PRO A 25 -3.13 -8.52 22.34
N LEU A 26 -1.99 -9.08 22.77
CA LEU A 26 -0.74 -9.00 22.02
C LEU A 26 -0.75 -10.02 20.88
N GLU A 27 -1.03 -11.30 21.13
CA GLU A 27 -1.17 -12.34 20.11
C GLU A 27 -2.18 -11.93 19.03
N HIS A 28 -3.36 -11.45 19.40
CA HIS A 28 -4.37 -11.03 18.43
C HIS A 28 -3.94 -9.80 17.61
N LYS A 29 -3.07 -8.93 18.13
CA LYS A 29 -2.45 -7.82 17.38
C LYS A 29 -1.36 -8.30 16.45
N THR A 30 -0.52 -9.25 16.87
CA THR A 30 0.54 -9.82 16.01
C THR A 30 -0.05 -10.61 14.85
N THR A 31 -1.16 -11.33 15.07
CA THR A 31 -1.85 -12.06 13.99
C THR A 31 -2.50 -11.10 13.01
N LYS A 32 -3.19 -10.04 13.47
CA LYS A 32 -3.82 -9.04 12.59
C LYS A 32 -2.79 -8.23 11.78
N LEU A 33 -1.67 -7.83 12.41
CA LEU A 33 -0.57 -7.15 11.70
C LEU A 33 0.08 -8.05 10.66
N ARG A 34 0.23 -9.35 10.94
CA ARG A 34 0.74 -10.34 9.98
C ARG A 34 -0.23 -10.59 8.82
N GLU A 35 -1.54 -10.61 9.10
CA GLU A 35 -2.61 -10.72 8.11
C GLU A 35 -2.65 -9.47 7.20
N GLU A 36 -2.55 -8.28 7.77
CA GLU A 36 -2.53 -7.01 7.04
C GLU A 36 -1.27 -6.87 6.17
N ASN A 37 -0.11 -7.34 6.66
CA ASN A 37 1.12 -7.43 5.86
C ASN A 37 0.97 -8.42 4.69
N HIS A 38 0.26 -9.52 4.91
CA HIS A 38 -0.06 -10.47 3.85
C HIS A 38 -0.98 -9.86 2.79
N GLN A 39 -1.97 -9.06 3.20
CA GLN A 39 -2.88 -8.39 2.28
C GLN A 39 -2.18 -7.34 1.41
N LEU A 40 -1.30 -6.51 1.97
CA LEU A 40 -0.50 -5.55 1.19
C LEU A 40 0.36 -6.24 0.11
N LYS A 41 0.88 -7.42 0.42
CA LYS A 41 1.63 -8.24 -0.54
C LYS A 41 0.73 -8.78 -1.67
N LEU A 42 -0.50 -9.19 -1.34
CA LEU A 42 -1.51 -9.62 -2.33
C LEU A 42 -1.94 -8.45 -3.22
N ASP A 43 -2.18 -7.27 -2.64
CA ASP A 43 -2.54 -6.07 -3.39
C ASP A 43 -1.41 -5.65 -4.34
N ASN A 44 -0.13 -5.76 -3.91
CA ASN A 44 1.04 -5.57 -4.76
C ASN A 44 1.13 -6.59 -5.90
N GLN A 45 0.74 -7.86 -5.67
CA GLN A 45 0.69 -8.86 -6.73
C GLN A 45 -0.41 -8.55 -7.74
N GLU A 46 -1.58 -8.11 -7.27
CA GLU A 46 -2.70 -7.74 -8.12
C GLU A 46 -2.41 -6.48 -8.95
N LEU A 47 -1.73 -5.49 -8.38
CA LEU A 47 -1.23 -4.32 -9.13
C LEU A 47 -0.23 -4.73 -10.21
N ASN A 48 0.68 -5.66 -9.93
CA ASN A 48 1.61 -6.17 -10.93
C ASN A 48 0.90 -6.95 -12.05
N GLN A 49 -0.15 -7.70 -11.72
CA GLN A 49 -1.01 -8.37 -12.69
C GLN A 49 -1.67 -7.34 -13.62
N GLN A 50 -2.29 -6.30 -13.05
CA GLN A 50 -2.91 -5.21 -13.81
C GLN A 50 -1.90 -4.49 -14.72
N ILE A 51 -0.67 -4.27 -14.25
CA ILE A 51 0.41 -3.70 -15.06
C ILE A 51 0.74 -4.61 -16.26
N SER A 52 0.78 -5.92 -16.05
CA SER A 52 1.02 -6.90 -17.12
C SER A 52 -0.11 -6.86 -18.16
N ASP A 53 -1.35 -6.90 -17.71
CA ASP A 53 -2.53 -6.90 -18.58
C ASP A 53 -2.61 -5.61 -19.41
N LEU A 54 -2.29 -4.45 -18.80
CA LEU A 54 -2.23 -3.17 -19.49
C LEU A 54 -1.11 -3.14 -20.55
N LYS A 55 0.06 -3.72 -20.27
CA LYS A 55 1.16 -3.82 -21.25
C LYS A 55 0.79 -4.71 -22.43
N ASP A 56 0.11 -5.83 -22.18
CA ASP A 56 -0.35 -6.73 -23.25
C ASP A 56 -1.43 -6.08 -24.11
N LYS A 57 -2.37 -5.35 -23.49
CA LYS A 57 -3.37 -4.54 -24.18
C LYS A 57 -2.71 -3.43 -25.01
N GLU A 58 -1.68 -2.76 -24.49
CA GLU A 58 -0.91 -1.75 -25.23
C GLU A 58 -0.28 -2.33 -26.50
N LYS A 59 0.31 -3.53 -26.39
CA LYS A 59 0.96 -4.24 -27.50
C LYS A 59 -0.05 -4.65 -28.58
N SER A 60 -1.21 -5.16 -28.17
CA SER A 60 -2.31 -5.52 -29.07
C SER A 60 -2.85 -4.31 -29.84
N LEU A 61 -3.16 -3.22 -29.14
CA LEU A 61 -3.69 -1.99 -29.74
C LEU A 61 -2.68 -1.30 -30.70
N LYS A 62 -1.37 -1.43 -30.44
CA LYS A 62 -0.32 -0.94 -31.35
C LYS A 62 -0.22 -1.74 -32.64
N ALA A 63 -0.58 -3.02 -32.65
CA ALA A 63 -0.56 -3.86 -33.85
C ALA A 63 -1.71 -3.53 -34.81
N ASP A 64 -2.85 -3.07 -34.29
CA ASP A 64 -4.07 -2.74 -35.06
C ASP A 64 -4.03 -1.37 -35.78
N LYS A 65 -2.85 -0.74 -35.88
CA LYS A 65 -2.70 0.67 -36.31
C LYS A 65 -2.92 0.91 -37.82
N ASP A 66 -3.07 -0.13 -38.63
CA ASP A 66 -3.17 -0.03 -40.10
C ASP A 66 -4.59 0.28 -40.63
N ASN A 67 -5.61 0.40 -39.76
CA ASN A 67 -7.01 0.69 -40.16
C ASN A 67 -7.48 2.05 -39.61
N THR A 68 -7.69 3.05 -40.48
CA THR A 68 -7.61 4.50 -40.12
C THR A 68 -8.67 5.07 -39.16
N LYS A 69 -9.88 4.52 -39.06
CA LYS A 69 -10.88 4.94 -38.05
C LYS A 69 -10.64 4.25 -36.71
N THR A 70 -10.31 2.97 -36.76
CA THR A 70 -9.90 2.14 -35.61
C THR A 70 -8.59 2.67 -35.01
N ALA A 71 -7.68 3.22 -35.81
CA ALA A 71 -6.40 3.74 -35.37
C ALA A 71 -6.53 4.94 -34.41
N ALA A 72 -7.51 5.83 -34.60
CA ALA A 72 -7.73 6.98 -33.72
C ALA A 72 -8.37 6.57 -32.38
N GLU A 73 -9.34 5.64 -32.41
CA GLU A 73 -9.95 5.05 -31.21
C GLU A 73 -8.94 4.18 -30.44
N ASN A 74 -8.06 3.47 -31.14
CA ASN A 74 -7.00 2.68 -30.53
C ASN A 74 -5.90 3.57 -29.93
N ASP A 75 -5.49 4.65 -30.61
CA ASP A 75 -4.55 5.64 -30.04
C ASP A 75 -5.07 6.24 -28.73
N LEU A 76 -6.38 6.51 -28.67
CA LEU A 76 -7.05 6.96 -27.45
C LEU A 76 -6.97 5.93 -26.32
N LYS A 77 -7.36 4.68 -26.60
CA LYS A 77 -7.31 3.59 -25.62
C LYS A 77 -5.89 3.30 -25.15
N THR A 78 -4.91 3.35 -26.04
CA THR A 78 -3.48 3.18 -25.71
C THR A 78 -3.01 4.29 -24.76
N LYS A 79 -3.40 5.55 -24.99
CA LYS A 79 -3.05 6.65 -24.09
C LYS A 79 -3.70 6.53 -22.72
N SER A 80 -4.99 6.17 -22.67
CA SER A 80 -5.73 5.90 -21.43
C SER A 80 -5.02 4.80 -20.62
N ALA A 81 -4.75 3.65 -21.26
CA ALA A 81 -4.04 2.53 -20.65
C ALA A 81 -2.64 2.93 -20.14
N ASN A 82 -1.90 3.75 -20.90
CA ASN A 82 -0.58 4.23 -20.51
C ASN A 82 -0.62 5.17 -19.31
N ALA A 83 -1.62 6.05 -19.22
CA ALA A 83 -1.82 6.93 -18.08
C ALA A 83 -2.14 6.13 -16.82
N SER A 84 -3.10 5.20 -16.90
CA SER A 84 -3.44 4.29 -15.79
C SER A 84 -2.25 3.43 -15.36
N SER A 85 -1.51 2.85 -16.32
CA SER A 85 -0.35 2.00 -16.02
C SER A 85 0.74 2.76 -15.26
N LYS A 86 1.06 3.99 -15.68
CA LYS A 86 2.01 4.85 -14.96
C LYS A 86 1.53 5.18 -13.55
N TYR A 87 0.24 5.50 -13.40
CA TYR A 87 -0.33 5.78 -12.09
C TYR A 87 -0.17 4.57 -11.15
N TYR A 88 -0.56 3.38 -11.57
CA TYR A 88 -0.44 2.17 -10.76
C TYR A 88 1.02 1.83 -10.44
N GLN A 89 1.96 2.04 -11.38
CA GLN A 89 3.39 1.87 -11.12
C GLN A 89 3.87 2.80 -10.00
N GLN A 90 3.51 4.09 -10.05
CA GLN A 90 3.90 5.07 -9.03
C GLN A 90 3.27 4.76 -7.65
N VAL A 91 2.02 4.31 -7.63
CA VAL A 91 1.36 3.86 -6.39
C VAL A 91 2.11 2.66 -5.81
N THR A 92 2.41 1.63 -6.60
CA THR A 92 3.16 0.45 -6.17
C THR A 92 4.52 0.81 -5.59
N GLU A 93 5.30 1.66 -6.27
CA GLU A 93 6.58 2.15 -5.76
C GLU A 93 6.42 2.87 -4.42
N THR A 94 5.37 3.67 -4.28
CA THR A 94 5.08 4.41 -3.05
C THR A 94 4.70 3.49 -1.89
N LEU A 95 3.89 2.46 -2.16
CA LEU A 95 3.53 1.44 -1.17
C LEU A 95 4.75 0.63 -0.70
N ASN A 96 5.66 0.29 -1.62
CA ASN A 96 6.92 -0.38 -1.27
C ASN A 96 7.80 0.51 -0.38
N ASN A 97 7.92 1.79 -0.71
CA ASN A 97 8.67 2.75 0.11
C ASN A 97 8.08 2.90 1.53
N TYR A 98 6.76 2.76 1.67
CA TYR A 98 6.10 2.76 2.98
C TYR A 98 6.35 1.48 3.77
N HIS A 99 6.35 0.31 3.11
CA HIS A 99 6.59 -0.98 3.77
C HIS A 99 7.92 -0.98 4.54
N ASP A 100 8.95 -0.34 3.99
CA ASP A 100 10.26 -0.15 4.65
C ASP A 100 10.20 0.68 5.93
N LEU A 101 9.09 1.37 6.22
CA LEU A 101 8.89 2.23 7.40
C LEU A 101 8.13 1.55 8.53
N GLU A 102 7.50 0.39 8.30
CA GLU A 102 6.58 -0.23 9.27
C GLU A 102 7.24 -0.46 10.64
N THR A 103 8.48 -0.96 10.63
CA THR A 103 9.25 -1.21 11.86
C THR A 103 9.53 0.09 12.63
N ASP A 104 9.70 1.22 11.93
CA ASP A 104 9.94 2.51 12.57
C ASP A 104 8.66 3.19 13.05
N LEU A 105 7.53 2.92 12.39
CA LEU A 105 6.19 3.35 12.81
C LEU A 105 5.79 2.71 14.14
N ASP A 106 6.07 1.42 14.33
CA ASP A 106 5.77 0.70 15.57
C ASP A 106 6.54 1.24 16.77
N LYS A 107 7.77 1.72 16.54
CA LYS A 107 8.57 2.37 17.59
C LYS A 107 7.98 3.72 18.00
N ASN A 108 7.23 4.38 17.10
CA ASN A 108 6.53 5.64 17.33
C ASN A 108 7.38 6.73 18.03
N LYS A 109 8.67 6.83 17.64
CA LYS A 109 9.63 7.73 18.28
C LYS A 109 9.52 9.18 17.81
N ARG A 110 8.71 9.45 16.77
CA ARG A 110 8.66 10.72 16.04
C ARG A 110 10.05 11.10 15.51
N ASP A 111 10.69 10.17 14.81
CA ASP A 111 11.90 10.50 14.06
C ASP A 111 11.54 11.41 12.88
N GLU A 112 12.12 12.60 12.83
CA GLU A 112 11.86 13.60 11.77
C GLU A 112 12.20 13.05 10.37
N LYS A 113 13.15 12.10 10.25
CA LYS A 113 13.42 11.41 8.98
C LYS A 113 12.25 10.53 8.56
N VAL A 114 11.61 9.85 9.50
CA VAL A 114 10.44 9.01 9.24
C VAL A 114 9.23 9.88 8.90
N VAL A 115 9.03 11.01 9.61
CA VAL A 115 8.01 12.01 9.26
C VAL A 115 8.20 12.50 7.83
N SER A 116 9.42 12.88 7.46
CA SER A 116 9.73 13.36 6.10
C SER A 116 9.46 12.30 5.02
N LYS A 117 9.74 11.02 5.30
CA LYS A 117 9.41 9.93 4.38
C LYS A 117 7.90 9.72 4.25
N LEU A 118 7.14 9.86 5.33
CA LEU A 118 5.67 9.78 5.30
C LEU A 118 5.06 10.97 4.54
N ASP A 119 5.61 12.18 4.70
CA ASP A 119 5.19 13.34 3.90
C ASP A 119 5.49 13.14 2.41
N LYS A 120 6.64 12.52 2.08
CA LYS A 120 6.97 12.14 0.71
C LYS A 120 5.97 11.14 0.14
N VAL A 121 5.60 10.09 0.90
CA VAL A 121 4.56 9.13 0.48
C VAL A 121 3.24 9.83 0.13
N VAL A 122 2.78 10.75 0.98
CA VAL A 122 1.54 11.50 0.72
C VAL A 122 1.68 12.35 -0.56
N THR A 123 2.82 13.04 -0.71
CA THR A 123 3.07 13.93 -1.84
C THR A 123 3.21 13.16 -3.16
N ASP A 124 3.88 12.01 -3.14
CA ASP A 124 4.08 11.15 -4.31
C ASP A 124 2.74 10.62 -4.83
N LEU A 125 1.82 10.19 -3.94
CA LEU A 125 0.47 9.75 -4.31
C LEU A 125 -0.36 10.89 -4.93
N GLN A 126 -0.33 12.07 -4.31
CA GLN A 126 -1.01 13.25 -4.86
C GLN A 126 -0.47 13.59 -6.26
N SER A 127 0.85 13.59 -6.41
CA SER A 127 1.53 13.88 -7.68
C SER A 127 1.24 12.83 -8.75
N ALA A 128 1.15 11.55 -8.39
CA ALA A 128 0.80 10.48 -9.31
C ALA A 128 -0.60 10.67 -9.89
N ASN A 129 -1.57 11.04 -9.05
CA ASN A 129 -2.94 11.31 -9.48
C ASN A 129 -3.06 12.61 -10.29
N ASP A 130 -2.34 13.67 -9.92
CA ASP A 130 -2.32 14.91 -10.70
C ASP A 130 -1.72 14.68 -12.09
N LYS A 131 -0.65 13.89 -12.17
CA LYS A 131 -0.05 13.48 -13.45
C LYS A 131 -0.99 12.59 -14.27
N TYR A 132 -1.69 11.66 -13.63
CA TYR A 132 -2.72 10.86 -14.29
C TYR A 132 -3.82 11.74 -14.90
N LYS A 133 -4.34 12.70 -14.14
CA LYS A 133 -5.35 13.65 -14.62
C LYS A 133 -4.85 14.45 -15.81
N LEU A 134 -3.61 14.95 -15.76
CA LEU A 134 -3.00 15.72 -16.83
C LEU A 134 -2.76 14.87 -18.10
N ASP A 135 -2.26 13.63 -17.95
CA ASP A 135 -2.07 12.68 -19.05
C ASP A 135 -3.42 12.26 -19.67
N ARG A 136 -4.52 12.33 -18.89
CA ARG A 136 -5.90 11.96 -19.29
C ARG A 136 -6.71 13.11 -19.89
N GLU A 137 -6.49 14.36 -19.47
CA GLU A 137 -7.35 15.54 -19.73
C GLU A 137 -7.58 15.89 -21.20
N GLN A 138 -6.92 15.21 -22.14
CA GLN A 138 -6.93 15.64 -23.53
C GLN A 138 -8.21 15.31 -24.32
N ARG A 139 -9.08 14.33 -23.99
CA ARG A 139 -10.14 13.86 -24.95
C ARG A 139 -11.40 13.21 -24.32
N LYS A 140 -12.46 13.03 -25.12
CA LYS A 140 -13.71 12.31 -24.77
C LYS A 140 -13.39 10.86 -24.33
N MET A 141 -13.87 10.48 -23.15
CA MET A 141 -13.72 9.13 -22.56
C MET A 141 -14.79 8.16 -23.07
N SER A 142 -14.43 6.89 -23.27
CA SER A 142 -15.43 5.81 -23.36
C SER A 142 -16.13 5.60 -22.01
N GLU A 143 -17.21 4.80 -21.96
CA GLU A 143 -17.84 4.47 -20.68
C GLU A 143 -16.93 3.59 -19.80
N GLU A 144 -16.13 2.70 -20.39
CA GLU A 144 -15.13 1.92 -19.64
C GLU A 144 -14.05 2.83 -19.04
N ASP A 145 -13.51 3.78 -19.83
CA ASP A 145 -12.50 4.74 -19.35
C ASP A 145 -13.04 5.60 -18.18
N LYS A 146 -14.33 5.96 -18.19
CA LYS A 146 -14.98 6.69 -17.10
C LYS A 146 -15.08 5.86 -15.81
N ALA A 147 -15.33 4.56 -15.93
CA ALA A 147 -15.40 3.67 -14.77
C ALA A 147 -14.00 3.51 -14.15
N GLU A 148 -12.99 3.32 -14.98
CA GLU A 148 -11.59 3.25 -14.54
C GLU A 148 -11.13 4.56 -13.90
N ASP A 149 -11.47 5.71 -14.48
CA ASP A 149 -11.16 7.02 -13.92
C ASP A 149 -11.73 7.19 -12.50
N LYS A 150 -13.01 6.86 -12.31
CA LYS A 150 -13.65 6.88 -10.98
C LYS A 150 -12.95 5.96 -9.98
N ASN A 151 -12.52 4.79 -10.44
CA ASN A 151 -11.79 3.84 -9.59
C ASN A 151 -10.43 4.40 -9.17
N ILE A 152 -9.67 5.00 -10.10
CA ILE A 152 -8.38 5.63 -9.81
C ILE A 152 -8.56 6.82 -8.86
N GLU A 153 -9.54 7.69 -9.08
CA GLU A 153 -9.81 8.82 -8.19
C GLU A 153 -10.18 8.37 -6.77
N LYS A 154 -11.02 7.33 -6.66
CA LYS A 154 -11.41 6.76 -5.37
C LYS A 154 -10.21 6.12 -4.68
N LEU A 155 -9.45 5.29 -5.39
CA LEU A 155 -8.25 4.63 -4.88
C LEU A 155 -7.25 5.66 -4.34
N ASN A 156 -6.92 6.69 -5.14
CA ASN A 156 -5.98 7.72 -4.72
C ASN A 156 -6.48 8.47 -3.47
N LYS A 157 -7.76 8.83 -3.45
CA LYS A 157 -8.35 9.52 -2.29
C LYS A 157 -8.26 8.66 -1.02
N ASP A 158 -8.58 7.38 -1.12
CA ASP A 158 -8.56 6.45 0.01
C ASP A 158 -7.12 6.26 0.51
N LEU A 159 -6.15 6.08 -0.39
CA LEU A 159 -4.72 5.98 -0.07
C LEU A 159 -4.18 7.26 0.60
N VAL A 160 -4.39 8.43 -0.02
CA VAL A 160 -3.93 9.72 0.52
C VAL A 160 -4.53 9.99 1.90
N SER A 161 -5.81 9.67 2.10
CA SER A 161 -6.48 9.82 3.39
C SER A 161 -5.85 8.94 4.47
N ALA A 162 -5.60 7.67 4.15
CA ALA A 162 -5.00 6.72 5.07
C ALA A 162 -3.56 7.12 5.43
N PHE A 163 -2.73 7.48 4.44
CA PHE A 163 -1.35 7.92 4.70
C PHE A 163 -1.26 9.24 5.44
N LYS A 164 -2.16 10.21 5.19
CA LYS A 164 -2.26 11.43 6.02
C LYS A 164 -2.57 11.09 7.47
N THR A 165 -3.46 10.13 7.70
CA THR A 165 -3.81 9.66 9.05
C THR A 165 -2.60 9.05 9.75
N ILE A 166 -1.83 8.20 9.06
CA ILE A 166 -0.59 7.61 9.58
C ILE A 166 0.46 8.69 9.89
N ARG A 167 0.72 9.58 8.92
CA ARG A 167 1.67 10.70 9.03
C ARG A 167 1.36 11.57 10.24
N ASP A 168 0.11 12.00 10.37
CA ASP A 168 -0.34 12.81 11.49
C ASP A 168 -0.20 12.08 12.83
N GLY A 169 -0.54 10.79 12.85
CA GLY A 169 -0.40 9.95 14.03
C GLY A 169 1.04 9.86 14.50
N TYR A 170 1.96 9.51 13.60
CA TYR A 170 3.38 9.41 13.90
C TYR A 170 3.98 10.75 14.36
N SER A 171 3.62 11.85 13.68
CA SER A 171 4.08 13.20 14.03
C SER A 171 3.64 13.63 15.43
N LYS A 172 2.49 13.14 15.90
CA LYS A 172 1.92 13.45 17.23
C LYS A 172 2.20 12.36 18.27
N LYS A 173 2.94 11.32 17.91
CA LYS A 173 3.11 10.09 18.71
C LYS A 173 1.78 9.42 19.08
N ASP A 174 0.75 9.58 18.27
CA ASP A 174 -0.57 8.97 18.47
C ASP A 174 -0.65 7.60 17.77
N ILE A 175 -0.38 6.54 18.53
CA ILE A 175 -0.42 5.16 18.05
C ILE A 175 -1.83 4.71 17.63
N LYS A 176 -2.89 5.28 18.20
CA LYS A 176 -4.27 4.93 17.81
C LYS A 176 -4.54 5.45 16.41
N LYS A 177 -4.09 6.67 16.11
CA LYS A 177 -4.22 7.27 14.79
C LYS A 177 -3.37 6.56 13.74
N ILE A 178 -2.14 6.15 14.08
CA ILE A 178 -1.33 5.28 13.19
C ILE A 178 -2.11 4.02 12.81
N LYS A 179 -2.65 3.31 13.81
CA LYS A 179 -3.40 2.06 13.59
C LYS A 179 -4.71 2.27 12.83
N GLN A 180 -5.37 3.39 13.05
CA GLN A 180 -6.54 3.78 12.27
C GLN A 180 -6.17 3.92 10.79
N GLY A 181 -5.07 4.61 10.49
CA GLY A 181 -4.59 4.77 9.11
C GLY A 181 -4.16 3.44 8.48
N GLN A 182 -3.46 2.57 9.22
CA GLN A 182 -3.12 1.21 8.76
C GLN A 182 -4.37 0.37 8.47
N ASN A 183 -5.39 0.45 9.32
CA ASN A 183 -6.66 -0.25 9.09
C ASN A 183 -7.46 0.38 7.93
N GLN A 184 -7.31 1.67 7.65
CA GLN A 184 -7.86 2.27 6.44
C GLN A 184 -7.16 1.72 5.21
N LEU A 185 -5.82 1.59 5.23
CA LEU A 185 -5.05 0.99 4.13
C LEU A 185 -5.49 -0.45 3.83
N SER A 186 -5.66 -1.30 4.85
CA SER A 186 -6.08 -2.70 4.64
C SER A 186 -7.51 -2.85 4.09
N GLN A 187 -8.29 -1.77 4.10
CA GLN A 187 -9.64 -1.71 3.52
C GLN A 187 -9.66 -1.06 2.13
N VAL A 188 -8.52 -0.56 1.65
CA VAL A 188 -8.42 -0.02 0.29
C VAL A 188 -8.55 -1.18 -0.68
N ASN A 189 -9.71 -1.26 -1.34
CA ASN A 189 -9.93 -2.28 -2.35
C ASN A 189 -9.20 -1.89 -3.64
N VAL A 190 -8.12 -2.61 -3.95
CA VAL A 190 -7.36 -2.46 -5.21
C VAL A 190 -7.97 -3.29 -6.34
N LYS A 191 -8.96 -4.14 -6.04
CA LYS A 191 -9.63 -4.98 -7.03
C LYS A 191 -10.47 -4.14 -7.98
N ASN A 192 -10.15 -4.27 -9.27
CA ASN A 192 -10.97 -3.78 -10.36
C ASN A 192 -12.28 -4.61 -10.39
N PRO A 193 -13.49 -3.99 -10.45
CA PRO A 193 -14.77 -4.71 -10.48
C PRO A 193 -15.03 -5.55 -11.75
N GLN A 194 -13.99 -5.92 -12.51
CA GLN A 194 -14.10 -6.77 -13.71
C GLN A 194 -13.36 -8.11 -13.61
N SER A 195 -12.92 -8.54 -12.42
CA SER A 195 -12.52 -9.95 -12.22
C SER A 195 -13.73 -10.85 -11.98
#